data_AF-A0A7J9GGN0-F1
#
_entry.id   AF-A0A7J9GGN0-F1
#
_cell.length_a   1.000
_cell.length_b   1.000
_cell.length_c   1.000
_cell.angle_alpha   90.00
_cell.angle_beta   90.00
_cell.angle_gamma   90.00
#
_symmetry.space_group_name_H-M   'P 1'
#
loop_
_entity.id
_entity.type
_entity.pdbx_description
1 polymer ?
#
loop_
_entity_poly.entity_id
_entity_poly.type
_entity_poly.pdbx_seq_one_letter_code
_entity_poly.pdbx_strand_id
1 'polypeptide(L)'
;GGAIRQELYYLLKDEKDVHFTFGTIQGNGVNQAGHGMASSKFCLNIAGDTPSSNRLFDAIVSHCVPVIVSDEIELPFEDVIDYSEICIFVRASDAVKKGYLLNLLRGISRDQWTKMWEKLKETVRHFQYQYPSQLCDAVDMIWEAVARKVPMVQLKTHRENRYRRSERIK
;
A
#
# COMPACT_ATOMS: atom_id res chain seq x y z
N GLY A 1 13.57 6.01 3.82
CA GLY A 1 13.01 4.71 4.23
C GLY A 1 14.00 3.61 4.63
N GLY A 2 15.30 3.71 4.31
CA GLY A 2 16.30 2.67 4.67
C GLY A 2 16.54 2.53 6.18
N ALA A 3 16.74 3.64 6.89
CA ALA A 3 17.06 3.65 8.32
C ALA A 3 15.96 3.01 9.19
N ILE A 4 14.70 3.39 8.96
CA ILE A 4 13.53 2.84 9.70
C ILE A 4 13.43 1.32 9.54
N ARG A 5 13.70 0.78 8.35
CA ARG A 5 13.69 -0.67 8.12
C ARG A 5 14.73 -1.39 8.97
N GLN A 6 15.93 -0.83 9.07
CA GLN A 6 17.00 -1.41 9.87
C GLN A 6 16.69 -1.33 11.37
N GLU A 7 16.18 -0.20 11.85
CA GLU A 7 15.76 -0.05 13.25
C GLU A 7 14.64 -1.02 13.63
N LEU A 8 13.59 -1.10 12.80
CA LEU A 8 12.50 -2.05 13.02
C LEU A 8 12.98 -3.51 13.00
N TYR A 9 13.92 -3.85 12.14
CA TYR A 9 14.52 -5.18 12.15
C TYR A 9 15.18 -5.47 13.51
N TYR A 10 16.02 -4.58 14.04
CA TYR A 10 16.67 -4.81 15.33
C TYR A 10 15.69 -4.83 16.50
N LEU A 11 14.61 -4.07 16.44
CA LEU A 11 13.58 -4.05 17.47
C LEU A 11 12.73 -5.32 17.51
N LEU A 12 12.58 -6.01 16.37
CA LEU A 12 11.62 -7.10 16.22
C LEU A 12 12.25 -8.47 15.92
N LYS A 13 13.54 -8.54 15.56
CA LYS A 13 14.21 -9.78 15.13
C LYS A 13 14.18 -10.92 16.14
N ASP A 14 14.07 -10.60 17.43
CA ASP A 14 14.08 -11.59 18.52
C ASP A 14 12.66 -11.96 19.01
N GLU A 15 11.62 -11.38 18.38
CA GLU A 15 10.22 -11.68 18.69
C GLU A 15 9.77 -12.97 18.00
N LYS A 16 9.16 -13.88 18.76
CA LYS A 16 8.85 -15.24 18.31
C LYS A 16 7.77 -15.31 17.23
N ASP A 17 6.86 -14.33 17.22
CA ASP A 17 5.72 -14.21 16.31
C ASP A 17 6.00 -13.24 15.15
N VAL A 18 7.24 -12.77 15.00
CA VAL A 18 7.65 -11.91 13.89
C VAL A 18 8.55 -12.71 12.94
N HIS A 19 8.14 -12.78 11.68
CA HIS A 19 8.86 -13.49 10.65
C HIS A 19 9.46 -12.52 9.63
N PHE A 20 10.78 -12.56 9.48
CA PHE A 20 11.50 -11.82 8.45
C PHE A 20 11.91 -12.75 7.31
N THR A 21 11.45 -12.44 6.10
CA THR A 21 11.92 -13.09 4.87
C THR A 21 12.70 -12.07 4.04
N PHE A 22 13.97 -12.35 3.78
CA PHE A 22 14.79 -11.53 2.88
C PHE A 22 14.56 -11.99 1.44
N GLY A 23 14.09 -11.08 0.59
CA GLY A 23 13.85 -11.40 -0.82
C GLY A 23 15.16 -11.64 -1.55
N THR A 24 15.50 -12.91 -1.81
CA THR A 24 16.50 -13.28 -2.81
C THR A 24 15.81 -13.45 -4.15
N ILE A 25 16.30 -12.74 -5.18
CA ILE A 25 15.81 -12.91 -6.57
C ILE A 25 16.17 -14.32 -7.11
N GLN A 26 17.15 -14.97 -6.48
CA GLN A 26 17.54 -16.34 -6.77
C GLN A 26 16.68 -17.35 -5.99
N GLY A 27 16.19 -18.39 -6.69
CA GLY A 27 15.47 -19.54 -6.10
C GLY A 27 13.98 -19.30 -5.84
N ASN A 28 13.42 -20.02 -4.86
CA ASN A 28 11.99 -20.00 -4.49
C ASN A 28 11.60 -18.82 -3.56
N GLY A 29 12.42 -17.77 -3.47
CA GLY A 29 12.25 -16.68 -2.48
C GLY A 29 10.91 -15.95 -2.58
N VAL A 30 10.42 -15.72 -3.80
CA VAL A 30 9.10 -15.08 -4.03
C VAL A 30 7.96 -15.96 -3.51
N ASN A 31 8.01 -17.27 -3.79
CA ASN A 31 6.99 -18.21 -3.33
C ASN A 31 6.97 -18.35 -1.81
N GLN A 32 8.16 -18.35 -1.17
CA GLN A 32 8.27 -18.40 0.29
C GLN A 32 7.74 -17.12 0.94
N ALA A 33 8.07 -15.95 0.38
CA ALA A 33 7.51 -14.68 0.85
C ALA A 33 5.99 -14.67 0.72
N GLY A 34 5.44 -15.13 -0.42
CA GLY A 34 4.00 -15.26 -0.64
C GLY A 34 3.31 -16.15 0.40
N HIS A 35 3.86 -17.34 0.67
CA HIS A 35 3.34 -18.24 1.71
C HIS A 35 3.44 -17.63 3.12
N GLY A 36 4.55 -16.95 3.42
CA GLY A 36 4.73 -16.22 4.67
C GLY A 36 3.68 -15.13 4.87
N MET A 37 3.40 -14.34 3.83
CA MET A 37 2.35 -13.31 3.88
C MET A 37 0.96 -13.93 4.04
N ALA A 38 0.62 -14.97 3.28
CA ALA A 38 -0.69 -15.62 3.36
C ALA A 38 -0.98 -16.32 4.70
N SER A 39 0.08 -16.70 5.44
CA SER A 39 -0.04 -17.29 6.78
C SER A 39 0.05 -16.25 7.91
N SER A 40 0.32 -14.98 7.58
CA SER A 40 0.48 -13.89 8.53
C SER A 40 -0.81 -13.09 8.70
N LYS A 41 -1.06 -12.60 9.92
CA LYS A 41 -2.19 -11.69 10.19
C LYS A 41 -1.95 -10.28 9.67
N PHE A 42 -0.70 -9.82 9.80
CA PHE A 42 -0.27 -8.45 9.53
C PHE A 42 0.99 -8.46 8.68
N CYS A 43 1.07 -7.56 7.71
CA CYS A 43 2.24 -7.42 6.84
C CYS A 43 2.77 -5.99 6.91
N LEU A 44 4.01 -5.82 7.39
CA LEU A 44 4.62 -4.51 7.49
C LEU A 44 4.92 -3.92 6.11
N ASN A 45 4.29 -2.79 5.82
CA ASN A 45 4.56 -1.94 4.67
C ASN A 45 5.28 -0.67 5.10
N ILE A 46 6.62 -0.76 5.24
CA ILE A 46 7.47 0.39 5.58
C ILE A 46 7.78 1.20 4.33
N ALA A 47 7.43 2.48 4.23
CA ALA A 47 7.71 3.26 3.03
C ALA A 47 9.21 3.33 2.69
N GLY A 48 9.53 3.11 1.41
CA GLY A 48 10.85 3.33 0.84
C GLY A 48 11.02 4.77 0.35
N ASP A 49 12.17 5.06 -0.27
CA ASP A 49 12.40 6.39 -0.89
C ASP A 49 11.66 6.53 -2.23
N THR A 50 11.19 5.41 -2.79
CA THR A 50 10.31 5.37 -3.97
C THR A 50 9.06 4.54 -3.67
N PRO A 51 7.87 4.94 -4.18
CA PRO A 51 6.63 4.18 -4.03
C PRO A 51 6.56 2.97 -4.99
N SER A 52 7.67 2.56 -5.61
CA SER A 52 7.74 1.51 -6.64
C SER A 52 7.72 0.08 -6.07
N SER A 53 7.41 -0.10 -4.79
CA SER A 53 7.49 -1.41 -4.13
C SER A 53 6.17 -2.17 -4.24
N ASN A 54 6.25 -3.44 -4.63
CA ASN A 54 5.08 -4.31 -4.73
C ASN A 54 4.52 -4.76 -3.37
N ARG A 55 5.20 -4.47 -2.25
CA ARG A 55 4.84 -4.99 -0.92
C ARG A 55 3.41 -4.71 -0.49
N LEU A 56 2.83 -3.58 -0.89
CA LEU A 56 1.43 -3.28 -0.56
C LEU A 56 0.50 -4.21 -1.34
N PHE A 57 0.72 -4.31 -2.65
CA PHE A 57 -0.03 -5.18 -3.54
C PHE A 57 0.10 -6.64 -3.10
N ASP A 58 1.32 -7.10 -2.82
CA ASP A 58 1.63 -8.46 -2.38
C ASP A 58 0.90 -8.81 -1.06
N ALA A 59 0.85 -7.88 -0.10
CA ALA A 59 0.12 -8.07 1.15
C ALA A 59 -1.40 -8.16 0.92
N ILE A 60 -1.94 -7.27 0.07
CA ILE A 60 -3.38 -7.24 -0.26
C ILE A 60 -3.80 -8.54 -0.95
N VAL A 61 -3.09 -8.97 -2.01
CA VAL A 61 -3.44 -10.20 -2.73
C VAL A 61 -3.23 -11.47 -1.90
N SER A 62 -2.34 -11.41 -0.90
CA SER A 62 -2.13 -12.49 0.08
C SER A 62 -3.15 -12.47 1.24
N HIS A 63 -4.10 -11.54 1.25
CA HIS A 63 -5.07 -11.33 2.34
C HIS A 63 -4.43 -11.08 3.72
N CYS A 64 -3.26 -10.44 3.72
CA CYS A 64 -2.53 -10.05 4.91
C CYS A 64 -2.78 -8.58 5.20
N VAL A 65 -3.35 -8.25 6.37
CA VAL A 65 -3.72 -6.86 6.71
C VAL A 65 -2.47 -5.97 6.70
N PRO A 66 -2.38 -4.96 5.80
CA PRO A 66 -1.19 -4.15 5.70
C PRO A 66 -1.04 -3.21 6.90
N VAL A 67 0.18 -3.13 7.43
CA VAL A 67 0.58 -2.16 8.46
C VAL A 67 1.50 -1.13 7.81
N ILE A 68 0.94 0.01 7.46
CA ILE A 68 1.61 1.07 6.72
C ILE A 68 2.41 1.92 7.71
N VAL A 69 3.74 1.86 7.58
CA VAL A 69 4.67 2.68 8.36
C VAL A 69 5.22 3.78 7.46
N SER A 70 4.54 4.92 7.45
CA SER A 70 4.89 6.10 6.66
C SER A 70 4.13 7.34 7.12
N ASP A 71 4.72 8.51 6.93
CA ASP A 71 4.04 9.81 7.14
C ASP A 71 3.56 10.46 5.82
N GLU A 72 4.04 9.98 4.66
CA GLU A 72 3.86 10.66 3.36
C GLU A 72 3.56 9.71 2.19
N ILE A 73 3.16 8.46 2.47
CA ILE A 73 2.88 7.51 1.38
C ILE A 73 1.55 7.86 0.69
N GLU A 74 1.59 7.99 -0.63
CA GLU A 74 0.38 7.99 -1.47
C GLU A 74 -0.02 6.53 -1.76
N LEU A 75 -1.31 6.22 -1.62
CA LEU A 75 -1.83 4.89 -1.88
C LEU A 75 -2.62 4.86 -3.19
N PRO A 76 -2.62 3.73 -3.91
CA PRO A 76 -3.35 3.62 -5.16
C PRO A 76 -4.86 3.64 -4.90
N PHE A 77 -5.59 4.44 -5.69
CA PHE A 77 -7.06 4.48 -5.68
C PHE A 77 -7.68 4.93 -4.33
N GLU A 78 -7.02 5.81 -3.58
CA GLU A 78 -7.56 6.38 -2.33
C GLU A 78 -8.89 7.13 -2.49
N ASP A 79 -9.24 7.49 -3.72
CA ASP A 79 -10.54 8.09 -4.06
C ASP A 79 -11.68 7.07 -4.19
N VAL A 80 -11.37 5.77 -4.20
CA VAL A 80 -12.33 4.66 -4.30
C VAL A 80 -12.23 3.72 -3.09
N ILE A 81 -11.02 3.51 -2.57
CA ILE A 81 -10.74 2.57 -1.49
C ILE A 81 -10.46 3.34 -0.21
N ASP A 82 -11.29 3.12 0.82
CA ASP A 82 -10.99 3.62 2.16
C ASP A 82 -10.00 2.67 2.85
N TYR A 83 -8.72 3.02 2.77
CA TYR A 83 -7.65 2.26 3.39
C TYR A 83 -7.73 2.19 4.91
N SER A 84 -8.45 3.10 5.57
CA SER A 84 -8.62 3.04 7.04
C SER A 84 -9.42 1.81 7.47
N GLU A 85 -10.17 1.20 6.55
CA GLU A 85 -10.97 0.01 6.82
C GLU A 85 -10.22 -1.31 6.62
N ILE A 86 -9.07 -1.27 5.93
CA ILE A 86 -8.31 -2.47 5.52
C ILE A 86 -6.85 -2.44 5.95
N CYS A 87 -6.33 -1.28 6.41
CA CYS A 87 -4.94 -1.09 6.81
C CYS A 87 -4.83 -0.43 8.18
N ILE A 88 -3.66 -0.63 8.80
CA ILE A 88 -3.27 0.06 10.04
C ILE A 88 -2.18 1.05 9.69
N PHE A 89 -2.39 2.31 10.02
CA PHE A 89 -1.42 3.37 9.78
C PHE A 89 -0.62 3.67 11.04
N VAL A 90 0.70 3.72 10.90
CA VAL A 90 1.63 4.04 11.98
C VAL A 90 2.64 5.07 11.49
N ARG A 91 2.80 6.16 12.23
CA ARG A 91 3.85 7.15 11.95
C ARG A 91 5.22 6.51 12.04
N ALA A 92 6.15 6.91 11.19
CA ALA A 92 7.50 6.35 11.21
C ALA A 92 8.18 6.54 12.58
N SER A 93 7.99 7.72 13.18
CA SER A 93 8.51 8.07 14.50
C SER A 93 7.95 7.22 15.64
N ASP A 94 6.73 6.73 15.52
CA ASP A 94 6.08 5.90 16.54
C ASP A 94 6.46 4.42 16.38
N ALA A 95 6.58 3.95 15.13
CA ALA A 95 6.94 2.57 14.83
C ALA A 95 8.30 2.17 15.43
N VAL A 96 9.27 3.09 15.47
CA VAL A 96 10.61 2.85 16.01
C VAL A 96 10.68 2.95 17.55
N LYS A 97 9.59 3.33 18.23
CA LYS A 97 9.54 3.30 19.69
C LYS A 97 9.46 1.86 20.16
N LYS A 98 10.39 1.47 21.05
CA LYS A 98 10.50 0.11 21.57
C LYS A 98 9.14 -0.38 22.11
N GLY A 99 8.66 -1.49 21.55
CA GLY A 99 7.41 -2.15 21.96
C GLY A 99 6.12 -1.49 21.46
N TYR A 100 6.15 -0.26 20.92
CA TYR A 100 4.94 0.44 20.48
C TYR A 100 4.19 -0.35 19.41
N LEU A 101 4.89 -0.74 18.34
CA LEU A 101 4.29 -1.42 17.20
C LEU A 101 3.68 -2.78 17.60
N LEU A 102 4.40 -3.58 18.40
CA LEU A 102 3.90 -4.87 18.87
C LEU A 102 2.70 -4.72 19.80
N ASN A 103 2.75 -3.76 20.72
CA ASN A 103 1.63 -3.50 21.64
C ASN A 103 0.38 -3.05 20.88
N LEU A 104 0.56 -2.22 19.85
CA LEU A 104 -0.53 -1.81 18.96
C LEU A 104 -1.13 -3.04 18.26
N LEU A 105 -0.32 -3.82 17.55
CA LEU A 105 -0.81 -4.95 16.75
C LEU A 105 -1.39 -6.09 17.60
N ARG A 106 -0.79 -6.39 18.76
CA ARG A 106 -1.30 -7.38 19.72
C ARG A 106 -2.54 -6.89 20.46
N GLY A 107 -2.73 -5.58 20.55
CA GLY A 107 -3.91 -4.95 21.16
C GLY A 107 -5.16 -4.99 20.27
N ILE A 108 -5.02 -5.30 18.98
CA ILE A 108 -6.14 -5.42 18.06
C ILE A 108 -6.92 -6.69 18.36
N SER A 109 -8.22 -6.55 18.63
CA SER A 109 -9.07 -7.69 18.92
C SER A 109 -9.28 -8.55 17.67
N ARG A 110 -9.63 -9.82 17.88
CA ARG A 110 -9.95 -10.73 16.79
C ARG A 110 -11.07 -10.19 15.90
N ASP A 111 -12.10 -9.60 16.49
CA ASP A 111 -13.25 -9.07 15.74
C ASP A 111 -12.87 -7.85 14.91
N GLN A 112 -12.01 -6.96 15.44
CA GLN A 112 -11.48 -5.83 14.68
C GLN A 112 -10.65 -6.32 13.50
N TRP A 113 -9.76 -7.30 13.72
CA TRP A 113 -8.97 -7.89 12.66
C TRP A 113 -9.83 -8.59 11.61
N THR A 114 -10.84 -9.36 12.02
CA THR A 114 -11.74 -10.06 11.10
C THR A 114 -12.51 -9.08 10.20
N LYS A 115 -12.99 -7.96 10.75
CA LYS A 115 -13.64 -6.92 9.94
C LYS A 115 -12.70 -6.33 8.88
N MET A 116 -11.46 -6.01 9.24
CA MET A 116 -10.46 -5.53 8.28
C MET A 116 -10.17 -6.58 7.21
N TRP A 117 -10.02 -7.84 7.62
CA TRP A 117 -9.74 -8.95 6.71
C TRP A 117 -10.87 -9.23 5.73
N GLU A 118 -12.14 -9.17 6.17
CA GLU A 118 -13.31 -9.33 5.30
C GLU A 118 -13.36 -8.24 4.23
N LYS A 119 -13.19 -6.98 4.62
CA LYS A 119 -13.12 -5.84 3.68
C LYS A 119 -11.93 -5.93 2.74
N LEU A 120 -10.78 -6.42 3.25
CA LEU A 120 -9.60 -6.63 2.43
C LEU A 120 -9.89 -7.62 1.30
N LYS A 121 -10.64 -8.71 1.55
CA LYS A 121 -11.02 -9.68 0.53
C LYS A 121 -11.86 -9.08 -0.59
N GLU A 122 -12.80 -8.20 -0.25
CA GLU A 122 -13.61 -7.48 -1.23
C GLU A 122 -12.76 -6.53 -2.09
N THR A 123 -11.74 -5.94 -1.46
CA THR A 123 -10.85 -4.96 -2.10
C THR A 123 -9.86 -5.60 -3.07
N VAL A 124 -9.45 -6.86 -2.85
CA VAL A 124 -8.41 -7.54 -3.66
C VAL A 124 -8.66 -7.48 -5.17
N ARG A 125 -9.92 -7.54 -5.61
CA ARG A 125 -10.27 -7.49 -7.05
C ARG A 125 -9.72 -6.24 -7.76
N HIS A 126 -9.67 -5.10 -7.04
CA HIS A 126 -9.17 -3.82 -7.56
C HIS A 126 -7.67 -3.83 -7.86
N PHE A 127 -6.96 -4.86 -7.39
CA PHE A 127 -5.52 -5.05 -7.59
C PHE A 127 -5.19 -6.25 -8.47
N GLN A 128 -6.20 -6.95 -9.00
CA GLN A 128 -6.00 -8.09 -9.89
C GLN A 128 -6.12 -7.66 -11.35
N TYR A 129 -5.14 -8.04 -12.16
CA TYR A 129 -5.19 -7.87 -13.61
C TYR A 129 -5.92 -9.05 -14.24
N GLN A 130 -6.98 -8.78 -15.00
CA GLN A 130 -7.74 -9.80 -15.73
C GLN A 130 -7.62 -9.59 -17.25
N TYR A 131 -7.79 -10.66 -18.01
CA TYR A 131 -7.93 -10.60 -19.47
C TYR A 131 -9.08 -11.50 -19.95
N PRO A 132 -10.13 -10.94 -20.59
CA PRO A 132 -10.37 -9.50 -20.79
C PRO A 132 -10.59 -8.77 -19.46
N SER A 133 -10.38 -7.44 -19.46
CA SER A 133 -10.61 -6.63 -18.26
C SER A 133 -12.06 -6.73 -17.81
N GLN A 134 -12.26 -6.73 -16.48
CA GLN A 134 -13.54 -6.81 -15.81
C GLN A 134 -13.82 -5.52 -15.03
N LEU A 135 -15.09 -5.25 -14.77
CA LEU A 135 -15.50 -4.13 -13.94
C LEU A 135 -14.81 -4.19 -12.57
N CYS A 136 -14.26 -3.06 -12.13
CA CYS A 136 -13.53 -2.92 -10.87
C CYS A 136 -12.23 -3.72 -10.77
N ASP A 137 -11.69 -4.27 -11.87
CA ASP A 137 -10.36 -4.87 -11.86
C ASP A 137 -9.25 -3.81 -11.89
N ALA A 138 -7.98 -4.23 -11.82
CA ALA A 138 -6.86 -3.28 -11.81
C ALA A 138 -6.81 -2.38 -13.05
N VAL A 139 -7.16 -2.89 -14.22
CA VAL A 139 -7.12 -2.13 -15.48
C VAL A 139 -8.24 -1.09 -15.52
N ASP A 140 -9.45 -1.49 -15.13
CA ASP A 140 -10.62 -0.62 -15.01
C ASP A 140 -10.35 0.49 -13.98
N MET A 141 -9.80 0.15 -12.81
CA MET A 141 -9.43 1.10 -11.76
C MET A 141 -8.39 2.14 -12.22
N ILE A 142 -7.41 1.72 -13.03
CA ILE A 142 -6.44 2.64 -13.64
C ILE A 142 -7.14 3.61 -14.60
N TRP A 143 -8.00 3.09 -15.50
CA TRP A 143 -8.72 3.94 -16.45
C TRP A 143 -9.66 4.92 -15.76
N GLU A 144 -10.37 4.48 -14.74
CA GLU A 144 -11.21 5.28 -13.88
C GLU A 144 -10.42 6.41 -13.17
N ALA A 145 -9.26 6.09 -12.60
CA ALA A 145 -8.38 7.09 -11.98
C ALA A 145 -7.85 8.12 -13.00
N VAL A 146 -7.51 7.68 -14.21
CA VAL A 146 -7.13 8.59 -15.31
C VAL A 146 -8.31 9.47 -15.70
N ALA A 147 -9.48 8.89 -15.94
CA ALA A 147 -10.69 9.60 -16.34
C ALA A 147 -11.07 10.71 -15.35
N ARG A 148 -10.96 10.46 -14.04
CA ARG A 148 -11.21 11.47 -13.01
C ARG A 148 -10.22 12.64 -13.02
N LYS A 149 -8.97 12.42 -13.47
CA LYS A 149 -7.94 13.47 -13.58
C LYS A 149 -8.07 14.30 -14.87
N VAL A 150 -8.72 13.79 -15.92
CA VAL A 150 -8.84 14.45 -17.24
C VAL A 150 -9.43 15.86 -17.17
N PRO A 151 -10.58 16.12 -16.48
CA PRO A 151 -11.19 17.46 -16.48
C PRO A 151 -10.27 18.55 -15.93
N MET A 152 -9.50 18.24 -14.88
CA MET A 152 -8.54 19.18 -14.29
C MET A 152 -7.41 19.51 -15.28
N VAL A 153 -6.88 18.51 -15.98
CA VAL A 153 -5.83 18.69 -16.99
C VAL A 153 -6.35 19.52 -18.16
N GLN A 154 -7.56 19.24 -18.64
CA GLN A 154 -8.22 20.02 -19.69
C GLN A 154 -8.43 21.48 -19.27
N LEU A 155 -8.90 21.71 -18.05
CA LEU A 155 -9.09 23.07 -17.51
C LEU A 155 -7.77 23.84 -17.44
N LYS A 156 -6.69 23.20 -16.97
CA LYS A 156 -5.34 23.79 -16.94
C LYS A 156 -4.88 24.16 -18.35
N THR A 157 -5.02 23.24 -19.29
CA THR A 157 -4.67 23.43 -20.70
C THR A 157 -5.46 24.59 -21.33
N HIS A 158 -6.77 24.67 -21.07
CA HIS A 158 -7.61 25.76 -21.56
C HIS A 158 -7.19 27.12 -20.99
N ARG A 159 -6.81 27.19 -19.71
CA ARG A 159 -6.32 28.43 -19.08
C ARG A 159 -5.00 28.90 -19.70
N GLU A 160 -4.04 28.00 -19.89
CA GLU A 160 -2.75 28.30 -20.53
C GLU A 160 -2.94 28.77 -21.98
N ASN A 161 -3.82 28.12 -22.74
CA ASN A 161 -4.06 28.47 -24.14
C ASN A 161 -4.69 29.85 -24.34
N ARG A 162 -5.45 30.40 -23.37
CA ARG A 162 -6.09 31.73 -23.49
C ARG A 162 -5.07 32.84 -23.69
N TYR A 163 -3.93 32.78 -23.02
CA TYR A 163 -2.91 33.84 -23.04
C TYR A 163 -1.78 33.58 -24.04
N ARG A 164 -1.70 32.37 -24.59
CA ARG A 164 -0.69 31.98 -25.58
C ARG A 164 -0.72 32.80 -26.87
N ARG A 165 -1.88 33.35 -27.25
CA ARG A 165 -1.99 34.27 -28.42
C ARG A 165 -1.46 35.66 -28.11
N SER A 166 -1.74 36.20 -26.92
CA SER A 166 -1.27 37.53 -26.50
C SER A 166 0.24 37.60 -26.28
N GLU A 167 0.88 36.50 -25.87
CA GLU A 167 2.33 36.45 -25.64
C GLU A 167 3.15 36.36 -26.93
N ARG A 168 2.59 35.86 -28.04
CA ARG A 168 3.26 35.77 -29.35
C ARG A 168 3.29 37.09 -30.14
N ILE A 169 2.61 38.13 -29.67
CA ILE A 169 2.49 39.43 -30.34
C ILE A 169 3.51 40.45 -29.78
N LYS A 170 4.24 40.09 -28.72
CA LYS A 170 5.42 40.82 -28.24
C LYS A 170 6.69 40.30 -28.93
#